data_AF-A0A7V6PH36-F1
#
_entry.id   AF-A0A7V6PH36-F1
#
_cell.length_a   1.000
_cell.length_b   1.000
_cell.length_c   1.000
_cell.angle_alpha   90.00
_cell.angle_beta   90.00
_cell.angle_gamma   90.00
#
_symmetry.space_group_name_H-M   'P 1'
#
loop_
_entity.id
_entity.type
_entity.pdbx_description
1 polymer ?
#
loop_
_entity_poly.entity_id
_entity_poly.type
_entity_poly.pdbx_seq_one_letter_code
_entity_poly.pdbx_strand_id
1 'polypeptide(L)'
;MNEEKRYASLYPRALEPHASNTVRLHPETAGQELLQPVHARWNGTLDDITRKAARMAGYSVRANGERSGSPILVSVHWADMTLLGLLREAFGQGKGRAWLEIDQFARVMTIHYARPEKSPVPHLDDTKL
;
A
#
# COMPACT_ATOMS: atom_id res chain seq x y z
N MET A 1 4.41 15.05 30.25
CA MET A 1 4.92 14.20 29.16
C MET A 1 3.76 13.32 28.72
N ASN A 2 3.28 13.50 27.47
CA ASN A 2 1.96 13.05 27.01
C ASN A 2 1.81 11.52 27.11
N GLU A 3 0.86 11.01 27.90
CA GLU A 3 0.64 9.57 28.16
C GLU A 3 0.40 8.78 26.86
N GLU A 4 -0.21 9.42 25.87
CA GLU A 4 -0.42 8.87 24.53
C GLU A 4 0.89 8.48 23.82
N LYS A 5 1.97 9.26 24.02
CA LYS A 5 3.28 8.98 23.42
C LYS A 5 3.96 7.77 24.06
N ARG A 6 3.74 7.54 25.35
CA ARG A 6 4.19 6.32 26.06
C ARG A 6 3.43 5.09 25.59
N TYR A 7 2.14 5.23 25.30
CA TYR A 7 1.30 4.12 24.83
C TYR A 7 1.70 3.67 23.41
N ALA A 8 1.94 4.62 22.50
CA ALA A 8 2.39 4.32 21.13
C ALA A 8 3.76 3.61 21.09
N SER A 9 4.66 3.90 22.04
CA SER A 9 5.99 3.26 22.11
C SER A 9 5.97 1.80 22.57
N LEU A 10 4.85 1.30 23.10
CA LEU A 10 4.69 -0.10 23.52
C LEU A 10 4.35 -1.04 22.35
N TYR A 11 4.09 -0.51 21.16
CA TYR A 11 3.80 -1.28 19.95
C TYR A 11 4.99 -1.24 19.00
N PRO A 12 5.89 -2.24 19.01
CA PRO A 12 7.10 -2.27 18.16
C PRO A 12 6.82 -2.30 16.65
N ARG A 13 5.55 -2.41 16.22
CA ARG A 13 5.11 -2.24 14.82
C ARG A 13 4.72 -0.80 14.46
N ALA A 14 4.70 0.13 15.42
CA ALA A 14 4.29 1.51 15.20
C ALA A 14 5.34 2.32 14.43
N LEU A 15 6.60 1.88 14.42
CA LEU A 15 7.71 2.53 13.73
C LEU A 15 8.49 1.48 12.95
N GLU A 16 7.95 1.03 11.82
CA GLU A 16 8.74 0.28 10.85
C GLU A 16 9.62 1.25 10.05
N PRO A 17 10.95 1.00 9.96
CA PRO A 17 11.89 1.91 9.26
C PRO A 17 11.66 1.97 7.74
N HIS A 18 10.92 1.01 7.21
CA HIS A 18 10.50 0.90 5.81
C HIS A 18 9.23 0.06 5.78
N ALA A 19 8.27 0.40 4.91
CA ALA A 19 6.98 -0.28 4.87
C ALA A 19 7.12 -1.71 4.34
N SER A 20 7.26 -2.66 5.27
CA SER A 20 7.25 -4.08 4.95
C SER A 20 5.80 -4.58 4.84
N ASN A 21 5.59 -5.65 4.08
CA ASN A 21 4.29 -6.34 3.92
C ASN A 21 3.15 -5.58 3.21
N THR A 22 3.45 -4.50 2.48
CA THR A 22 2.43 -3.73 1.73
C THR A 22 2.32 -4.13 0.27
N VAL A 23 3.31 -4.84 -0.29
CA VAL A 23 3.27 -5.44 -1.63
C VAL A 23 3.72 -6.89 -1.55
N ARG A 24 2.87 -7.81 -2.01
CA ARG A 24 3.13 -9.26 -2.08
C ARG A 24 3.23 -9.71 -3.52
N LEU A 25 4.15 -10.62 -3.79
CA LEU A 25 4.40 -11.20 -5.11
C LEU A 25 4.03 -12.68 -5.11
N HIS A 26 3.37 -13.14 -6.17
CA HIS A 26 3.16 -14.55 -6.44
C HIS A 26 3.51 -14.87 -7.91
N PRO A 27 4.55 -15.69 -8.19
CA PRO A 27 5.53 -16.23 -7.24
C PRO A 27 6.37 -15.12 -6.59
N GLU A 28 7.15 -15.43 -5.54
CA GLU A 28 7.86 -14.41 -4.76
C GLU A 28 9.01 -13.71 -5.52
N THR A 29 9.58 -14.39 -6.53
CA THR A 29 10.63 -13.82 -7.38
C THR A 29 10.02 -12.88 -8.41
N ALA A 30 10.47 -11.62 -8.44
CA ALA A 30 9.96 -10.63 -9.38
C ALA A 30 10.39 -10.92 -10.83
N GLY A 31 9.43 -10.89 -11.75
CA GLY A 31 9.64 -10.95 -13.19
C GLY A 31 10.35 -9.69 -13.72
N GLN A 32 10.96 -9.82 -14.90
CA GLN A 32 11.78 -8.76 -15.51
C GLN A 32 10.99 -7.46 -15.72
N GLU A 33 9.71 -7.55 -16.05
CA GLU A 33 8.83 -6.40 -16.24
C GLU A 33 8.57 -5.60 -14.96
N LEU A 34 8.70 -6.21 -13.77
CA LEU A 34 8.62 -5.51 -12.49
C LEU A 34 9.96 -4.89 -12.07
N LEU A 35 11.06 -5.37 -12.66
CA LEU A 35 12.42 -4.89 -12.42
C LEU A 35 12.86 -3.80 -13.41
N GLN A 36 12.04 -3.48 -14.40
CA GLN A 36 12.33 -2.40 -15.35
C GLN A 36 12.53 -1.06 -14.59
N PRO A 37 13.55 -0.27 -14.96
CA PRO A 37 13.77 1.04 -14.35
C PRO A 37 12.66 2.01 -14.76
N VAL A 38 12.23 2.84 -13.81
CA VAL A 38 11.23 3.89 -14.01
C VAL A 38 11.68 5.18 -13.37
N HIS A 39 11.43 6.29 -14.06
CA HIS A 39 11.54 7.61 -13.44
C HIS A 39 10.32 7.83 -12.54
N ALA A 40 10.50 7.58 -11.25
CA ALA A 40 9.46 7.69 -10.24
C ALA A 40 9.23 9.16 -9.89
N ARG A 41 8.51 9.89 -10.76
CA ARG A 41 7.93 11.20 -10.46
C ARG A 41 6.42 11.07 -10.49
N TRP A 42 5.83 10.89 -9.32
CA TRP A 42 4.41 10.64 -9.15
C TRP A 42 3.82 11.48 -8.02
N ASN A 43 2.67 12.09 -8.29
CA ASN A 43 1.80 12.67 -7.29
C ASN A 43 0.36 12.38 -7.73
N GLY A 44 -0.36 11.57 -6.95
CA GLY A 44 -1.69 11.09 -7.33
C GLY A 44 -2.19 10.01 -6.39
N THR A 45 -3.13 9.17 -6.84
CA THR A 45 -3.73 8.13 -6.00
C THR A 45 -3.01 6.78 -6.12
N LEU A 46 -3.16 5.92 -5.11
CA LEU A 46 -2.74 4.51 -5.19
C LEU A 46 -3.39 3.76 -6.36
N ASP A 47 -4.66 4.05 -6.62
CA ASP A 47 -5.41 3.49 -7.72
C ASP A 47 -4.78 3.81 -9.07
N ASP A 48 -4.43 5.07 -9.28
CA ASP A 48 -3.87 5.56 -10.54
C ASP A 48 -2.44 5.07 -10.76
N ILE A 49 -1.60 5.05 -9.72
CA ILE A 49 -0.24 4.54 -9.84
C ILE A 49 -0.24 3.03 -10.12
N THR A 50 -1.17 2.28 -9.50
CA THR A 50 -1.33 0.84 -9.75
C THR A 50 -1.78 0.60 -11.19
N ARG A 51 -2.77 1.35 -11.69
CA ARG A 51 -3.20 1.26 -13.10
C ARG A 51 -2.08 1.60 -14.08
N LYS A 52 -1.27 2.62 -13.77
CA LYS A 52 -0.11 2.97 -14.59
C LYS A 52 0.92 1.84 -14.60
N ALA A 53 1.28 1.34 -13.43
CA ALA A 53 2.26 0.25 -13.29
C ALA A 53 1.78 -1.04 -13.97
N ALA A 54 0.52 -1.42 -13.78
CA ALA A 54 -0.08 -2.57 -14.42
C ALA A 54 -0.02 -2.45 -15.94
N ARG A 55 -0.34 -1.28 -16.50
CA ARG A 55 -0.22 -1.04 -17.96
C ARG A 55 1.22 -1.18 -18.45
N MET A 56 2.20 -0.68 -17.70
CA MET A 56 3.62 -0.78 -18.06
C MET A 56 4.14 -2.23 -18.00
N ALA A 57 3.62 -3.04 -17.09
CA ALA A 57 4.03 -4.43 -16.92
C ALA A 57 3.18 -5.44 -17.72
N GLY A 58 2.09 -5.00 -18.35
CA GLY A 58 1.14 -5.89 -19.05
C GLY A 58 0.20 -6.68 -18.13
N TYR A 59 -0.20 -6.08 -17.01
CA TYR A 59 -1.08 -6.67 -16.00
C TYR A 59 -2.46 -6.01 -16.04
N SER A 60 -3.48 -6.77 -15.65
CA SER A 60 -4.81 -6.22 -15.33
C SER A 60 -4.87 -5.75 -13.88
N VAL A 61 -5.83 -4.89 -13.53
CA VAL A 61 -6.03 -4.40 -12.16
C VAL A 61 -7.37 -4.87 -11.63
N ARG A 62 -7.37 -5.36 -10.38
CA ARG A 62 -8.55 -5.67 -9.59
C ARG A 62 -8.51 -4.93 -8.26
N ALA A 63 -9.68 -4.77 -7.66
CA ALA A 63 -9.84 -4.22 -6.33
C ALA A 63 -10.61 -5.23 -5.48
N ASN A 64 -10.17 -5.41 -4.23
CA ASN A 64 -10.83 -6.21 -3.22
C ASN A 64 -11.01 -5.37 -1.95
N GLY A 65 -12.13 -5.57 -1.26
CA GLY A 65 -12.52 -4.78 -0.10
C GLY A 65 -13.20 -3.47 -0.48
N GLU A 66 -13.51 -2.70 0.56
CA GLU A 66 -14.28 -1.48 0.44
C GLU A 66 -13.36 -0.28 0.25
N ARG A 67 -13.48 0.37 -0.91
CA ARG A 67 -12.75 1.62 -1.18
C ARG A 67 -13.19 2.68 -0.17
N SER A 68 -12.22 3.31 0.49
CA SER A 68 -12.50 4.50 1.29
C SER A 68 -13.15 5.58 0.42
N GLY A 69 -14.14 6.29 0.97
CA GLY A 69 -14.76 7.43 0.29
C GLY A 69 -13.77 8.54 -0.07
N SER A 70 -12.61 8.58 0.61
CA SER A 70 -11.50 9.47 0.29
C SER A 70 -10.34 8.70 -0.36
N PRO A 71 -9.82 9.16 -1.52
CA PRO A 71 -8.71 8.49 -2.19
C PRO A 71 -7.44 8.49 -1.32
N ILE A 72 -6.61 7.45 -1.48
CA ILE A 72 -5.30 7.37 -0.82
C ILE A 72 -4.29 8.07 -1.73
N LEU A 73 -3.90 9.29 -1.35
CA LEU A 73 -2.89 10.07 -2.05
C LEU A 73 -1.49 9.60 -1.69
N VAL A 74 -0.62 9.53 -2.70
CA VAL A 74 0.77 9.13 -2.58
C VAL A 74 1.65 10.03 -3.46
N SER A 75 2.85 10.31 -2.97
CA SER A 75 3.83 11.11 -3.69
C SER A 75 5.18 10.42 -3.66
N VAL A 76 5.69 10.05 -4.83
CA VAL A 76 7.00 9.38 -4.97
C VAL A 76 7.86 10.22 -5.91
N HIS A 77 9.05 10.58 -5.44
CA HIS A 77 10.02 11.34 -6.21
C HIS A 77 11.42 10.75 -6.04
N TRP A 78 11.79 9.83 -6.93
CA TRP A 78 13.10 9.14 -6.89
C TRP A 78 13.57 8.82 -8.32
N ALA A 79 14.85 9.06 -8.59
CA ALA A 79 15.50 8.61 -9.82
C ALA A 79 15.85 7.11 -9.77
N ASP A 80 15.82 6.43 -10.91
CA ASP A 80 16.39 5.09 -11.12
C ASP A 80 15.86 3.98 -10.19
N MET A 81 14.54 3.99 -9.93
CA MET A 81 13.86 2.95 -9.16
C MET A 81 13.27 1.89 -10.09
N THR A 82 13.16 0.64 -9.63
CA THR A 82 12.39 -0.37 -10.37
C THR A 82 10.89 -0.12 -10.24
N LEU A 83 10.09 -0.63 -11.19
CA LEU A 83 8.64 -0.54 -11.10
C LEU A 83 8.08 -1.17 -9.81
N LEU A 84 8.68 -2.29 -9.37
CA LEU A 84 8.37 -2.91 -8.08
C LEU A 84 8.74 -2.00 -6.91
N GLY A 85 9.89 -1.32 -6.97
CA GLY A 85 10.29 -0.33 -5.98
C GLY A 85 9.26 0.79 -5.87
N LEU A 86 8.80 1.32 -7.01
CA LEU A 86 7.78 2.37 -7.06
C LEU A 86 6.49 1.94 -6.36
N LEU A 87 6.03 0.72 -6.64
CA LEU A 87 4.84 0.16 -6.01
C LEU A 87 5.04 -0.03 -4.50
N ARG A 88 6.21 -0.51 -4.06
CA ARG A 88 6.53 -0.67 -2.63
C ARG A 88 6.54 0.66 -1.89
N GLU A 89 7.14 1.69 -2.46
CA GLU A 89 7.13 3.04 -1.89
C GLU A 89 5.72 3.60 -1.80
N ALA A 90 4.95 3.53 -2.89
CA ALA A 90 3.59 4.04 -2.94
C ALA A 90 2.69 3.33 -1.92
N PHE A 91 2.65 1.99 -1.93
CA PHE A 91 1.85 1.21 -0.97
C PHE A 91 2.39 1.30 0.45
N GLY A 92 3.66 1.65 0.63
CA GLY A 92 4.22 1.97 1.92
C GLY A 92 3.58 3.20 2.57
N GLN A 93 3.34 4.26 1.79
CA GLN A 93 2.63 5.46 2.25
C GLN A 93 1.15 5.17 2.57
N GLY A 94 0.55 4.19 1.89
CA GLY A 94 -0.82 3.73 2.12
C GLY A 94 -0.98 2.64 3.18
N LYS A 95 0.08 2.30 3.93
CA LYS A 95 0.06 1.19 4.88
C LYS A 95 -1.08 1.31 5.89
N GLY A 96 -1.75 0.19 6.16
CA GLY A 96 -2.92 0.13 7.03
C GLY A 96 -4.23 0.56 6.36
N ARG A 97 -4.17 1.21 5.19
CA ARG A 97 -5.34 1.60 4.39
C ARG A 97 -5.48 0.73 3.13
N ALA A 98 -4.37 0.32 2.53
CA ALA A 98 -4.35 -0.63 1.42
C ALA A 98 -3.03 -1.41 1.35
N TRP A 99 -3.07 -2.57 0.69
CA TRP A 99 -1.90 -3.34 0.27
C TRP A 99 -2.12 -3.93 -1.12
N LEU A 100 -1.03 -4.32 -1.79
CA LEU A 100 -1.04 -4.82 -3.16
C LEU A 100 -0.64 -6.29 -3.20
N GLU A 101 -1.38 -7.08 -3.98
CA GLU A 101 -0.99 -8.41 -4.40
C GLU A 101 -0.70 -8.40 -5.90
N ILE A 102 0.42 -8.98 -6.32
CA ILE A 102 0.79 -9.11 -7.72
C ILE A 102 0.92 -10.59 -8.04
N ASP A 103 -0.07 -11.10 -8.77
CA ASP A 103 -0.02 -12.43 -9.37
C ASP A 103 0.59 -12.32 -10.77
N GLN A 104 1.82 -12.81 -10.89
CA GLN A 104 2.62 -12.74 -12.11
C GLN A 104 2.26 -13.86 -13.09
N PHE A 105 1.65 -14.96 -12.62
CA PHE A 105 1.14 -16.01 -13.49
C PHE A 105 -0.18 -15.56 -14.15
N ALA A 106 -1.12 -15.09 -13.33
CA ALA A 106 -2.42 -14.61 -13.82
C ALA A 106 -2.33 -13.22 -14.47
N ARG A 107 -1.20 -12.51 -14.32
CA ARG A 107 -0.99 -11.14 -14.79
C ARG A 107 -2.03 -10.18 -14.21
N VAL A 108 -2.22 -10.24 -12.90
CA VAL A 108 -3.19 -9.41 -12.17
C VAL A 108 -2.53 -8.71 -10.99
N MET A 109 -2.79 -7.41 -10.86
CA MET A 109 -2.51 -6.63 -9.66
C MET A 109 -3.81 -6.41 -8.90
N THR A 110 -3.93 -6.94 -7.69
CA THR A 110 -5.11 -6.79 -6.83
C THR A 110 -4.82 -5.82 -5.69
N ILE A 111 -5.52 -4.69 -5.68
CA ILE A 111 -5.48 -3.75 -4.55
C ILE A 111 -6.45 -4.25 -3.49
N HIS A 112 -5.94 -4.47 -2.28
CA HIS A 112 -6.76 -4.84 -1.12
C HIS A 112 -6.91 -3.64 -0.19
N TYR A 113 -8.13 -3.12 -0.05
CA TYR A 113 -8.42 -2.00 0.85
C TYR A 113 -8.80 -2.50 2.25
N ALA A 114 -8.28 -1.83 3.27
CA ALA A 114 -8.74 -2.03 4.64
C ALA A 114 -10.08 -1.32 4.85
N ARG A 115 -11.05 -2.01 5.47
CA ARG A 115 -12.37 -1.46 5.74
C ARG A 115 -12.30 -0.34 6.80
N PRO A 116 -12.81 0.89 6.54
CA PRO A 116 -12.76 1.97 7.53
C PRO A 116 -13.68 1.76 8.76
N GLU A 117 -14.76 0.98 8.63
CA GLU A 117 -15.88 0.98 9.59
C GLU A 117 -15.69 0.16 10.87
N LYS A 118 -14.49 -0.31 11.16
CA LYS A 118 -14.10 -0.55 12.55
C LYS A 118 -12.99 0.41 12.87
N SER A 119 -13.34 1.51 13.54
CA SER A 119 -12.35 2.28 14.27
C SER A 119 -11.47 1.27 15.03
N PRO A 120 -10.14 1.27 14.83
CA PRO A 120 -9.25 0.39 15.57
C PRO A 120 -9.18 0.78 17.06
N VAL A 121 -9.81 1.90 17.43
CA VAL A 121 -10.01 2.37 18.80
C VAL A 121 -11.51 2.19 19.11
N PRO A 122 -11.89 1.26 20.00
CA PRO A 122 -13.23 1.23 20.57
C PRO A 122 -13.51 2.63 21.14
N HIS A 123 -14.61 3.25 20.75
CA HIS A 123 -14.99 4.50 21.38
C HIS A 123 -15.40 4.19 22.82
N LEU A 124 -15.06 5.06 23.78
CA LEU A 124 -15.48 4.92 25.19
C LEU A 124 -17.02 4.85 25.35
N ASP A 125 -17.76 5.23 24.32
CA ASP A 125 -19.22 5.14 24.27
C ASP A 125 -19.72 3.75 23.86
N ASP A 126 -18.88 2.86 23.30
CA ASP A 126 -19.25 1.48 22.95
C ASP A 126 -19.34 0.55 24.18
N THR A 127 -18.94 1.03 25.37
CA THR A 127 -18.99 0.27 26.64
C THR A 127 -20.15 0.67 27.53
N LYS A 128 -21.01 1.61 27.11
CA LYS A 128 -22.25 1.93 27.82
C LYS A 128 -23.44 1.26 27.14
N LEU A 129 -23.70 0.03 27.56
CA LEU A 129 -24.99 -0.67 27.43
C LEU A 129 -26.03 -0.06 28.37
#